data_AF-A0A2P8W701-F1
#
_entry.id   AF-A0A2P8W701-F1
#
_cell.length_a   1.000
_cell.length_b   1.000
_cell.length_c   1.000
_cell.angle_alpha   90.00
_cell.angle_beta   90.00
_cell.angle_gamma   90.00
#
_symmetry.space_group_name_H-M   'P 1'
#
loop_
_entity.id
_entity.type
_entity.pdbx_description
1 polymer ?
#
loop_
_entity_poly.entity_id
_entity_poly.type
_entity_poly.pdbx_seq_one_letter_code
_entity_poly.pdbx_strand_id
1 'polypeptide(L)'
;AMVWGRWGQVVAIARYRYLRAEGKGALHREHMRSPQDWLLGLGLALALHGLWGWHSPDHLLLIGISGGGGLILALATGAWLNRCLGGHTGDTYGATVEWTETLLLCLATLA
;
A
#
# COMPACT_ATOMS: atom_id res chain seq x y z
N ALA A 1 -2.01 -7.94 -5.32
CA ALA A 1 -0.95 -6.93 -5.49
C ALA A 1 -1.51 -5.51 -5.56
N MET A 2 -2.32 -5.17 -6.57
CA MET A 2 -2.74 -3.79 -6.87
C MET A 2 -3.42 -3.05 -5.71
N VAL A 3 -4.31 -3.72 -4.97
CA VAL A 3 -5.01 -3.11 -3.83
C VAL A 3 -4.04 -2.65 -2.74
N TRP A 4 -2.99 -3.42 -2.48
CA TRP A 4 -2.00 -3.13 -1.43
C TRP A 4 -1.03 -2.03 -1.84
N GLY A 5 -0.64 -1.98 -3.12
CA GLY A 5 0.17 -0.87 -3.65
C GLY A 5 -0.55 0.46 -3.47
N ARG A 6 -1.82 0.55 -3.92
CA ARG A 6 -2.64 1.76 -3.75
C ARG A 6 -2.91 2.11 -2.29
N TRP A 7 -3.24 1.13 -1.47
CA TRP A 7 -3.44 1.37 -0.04
C TRP A 7 -2.15 1.85 0.64
N GLY A 8 -1.00 1.26 0.32
CA GLY A 8 0.32 1.67 0.82
C GLY A 8 0.67 3.11 0.44
N GLN A 9 0.35 3.53 -0.80
CA GLN A 9 0.44 4.92 -1.21
C GLN A 9 -0.40 5.85 -0.33
N VAL A 10 -1.67 5.50 -0.06
CA VAL A 10 -2.56 6.31 0.79
C VAL A 10 -2.01 6.41 2.22
N VAL A 11 -1.51 5.31 2.78
CA VAL A 11 -0.84 5.33 4.10
C VAL A 11 0.40 6.23 4.08
N ALA A 12 1.19 6.19 3.00
CA ALA A 12 2.38 7.03 2.89
C ALA A 12 2.02 8.53 2.86
N ILE A 13 0.96 8.90 2.14
CA ILE A 13 0.43 10.28 2.12
C ILE A 13 -0.04 10.70 3.52
N ALA A 14 -0.73 9.80 4.25
CA ALA A 14 -1.27 10.11 5.58
C ALA A 14 -0.18 10.31 6.63
N ARG A 15 0.88 9.49 6.58
CA ARG A 15 1.79 9.27 7.70
C ARG A 15 3.12 10.01 7.58
N TYR A 16 3.60 10.26 6.36
CA TYR A 16 4.94 10.80 6.14
C TYR A 16 4.92 12.25 5.65
N ARG A 17 6.01 12.97 5.91
CA ARG A 17 6.16 14.36 5.50
C ARG A 17 6.34 14.44 3.98
N TYR A 18 5.53 15.27 3.32
CA TYR A 18 5.76 15.64 1.92
C TYR A 18 6.97 16.59 1.81
N LEU A 19 7.92 16.28 0.93
CA LEU A 19 9.22 16.96 0.84
C LEU A 19 9.25 18.18 -0.08
N ARG A 20 8.31 18.30 -1.02
CA ARG A 20 8.27 19.45 -1.93
C ARG A 20 7.36 20.56 -1.38
N ALA A 21 7.78 21.81 -1.53
CA ALA A 21 6.97 22.98 -1.18
C ALA A 21 5.74 23.10 -2.09
N GLU A 22 5.87 22.70 -3.36
CA GLU A 22 4.81 22.76 -4.37
C GLU A 22 4.81 21.49 -5.24
N GLY A 23 3.65 21.16 -5.83
CA GLY A 23 3.49 20.09 -6.81
C GLY A 23 2.25 19.23 -6.60
N LYS A 24 1.87 18.44 -7.61
CA LYS A 24 0.63 17.62 -7.62
C LYS A 24 0.50 16.64 -6.43
N GLY A 25 1.63 16.23 -5.83
CA GLY A 25 1.63 15.40 -4.63
C GLY A 25 1.14 16.12 -3.37
N ALA A 26 1.26 17.46 -3.30
CA ALA A 26 0.76 18.27 -2.19
C ALA A 26 -0.77 18.29 -2.14
N LEU A 27 -1.44 18.33 -3.30
CA LEU A 27 -2.90 18.28 -3.42
C LEU A 27 -3.49 17.04 -2.75
N HIS A 28 -2.83 15.88 -2.87
CA HIS A 28 -3.28 14.65 -2.21
C HIS A 28 -3.28 14.81 -0.69
N ARG A 29 -2.32 15.55 -0.13
CA ARG A 29 -2.23 15.79 1.31
C ARG A 29 -3.27 16.81 1.77
N GLU A 30 -3.54 17.84 0.96
CA GLU A 30 -4.53 18.88 1.26
C GLU A 30 -5.95 18.33 1.36
N HIS A 31 -6.30 17.35 0.52
CA HIS A 31 -7.64 16.77 0.47
C HIS A 31 -7.79 15.49 1.29
N MET A 32 -6.71 14.99 1.89
CA MET A 32 -6.74 13.73 2.63
C MET A 32 -7.46 13.87 3.97
N ARG A 33 -8.42 12.97 4.21
CA ARG A 33 -9.15 12.84 5.46
C ARG A 33 -8.60 11.66 6.24
N SER A 34 -7.64 11.96 7.11
CA SER A 34 -7.08 10.97 8.03
C SER A 34 -7.88 10.96 9.35
N PRO A 35 -8.25 9.79 9.90
CA PRO A 35 -7.84 8.46 9.48
C PRO A 35 -8.80 7.75 8.49
N GLN A 36 -9.89 8.39 8.08
CA GLN A 36 -10.98 7.75 7.34
C GLN A 36 -10.50 7.11 6.03
N ASP A 37 -9.72 7.82 5.22
CA ASP A 37 -9.36 7.38 3.87
C ASP A 37 -8.53 6.09 3.88
N TRP A 38 -7.55 5.99 4.79
CA TRP A 38 -6.72 4.79 4.86
C TRP A 38 -7.42 3.63 5.59
N LEU A 39 -8.31 3.91 6.55
CA LEU A 39 -9.12 2.89 7.21
C LEU A 39 -10.17 2.28 6.27
N LEU A 40 -10.85 3.11 5.48
CA LEU A 40 -11.81 2.65 4.47
C LEU A 40 -11.11 1.81 3.40
N GLY A 41 -9.94 2.24 2.93
CA GLY A 41 -9.13 1.45 2.01
C GLY A 41 -8.70 0.10 2.60
N LEU A 42 -8.33 0.06 3.88
CA LEU A 42 -7.97 -1.18 4.57
C LEU A 42 -9.18 -2.11 4.67
N GLY A 43 -10.33 -1.59 5.09
CA GLY A 43 -11.57 -2.36 5.20
C GLY A 43 -11.97 -2.97 3.85
N LEU A 44 -11.89 -2.21 2.76
CA LEU A 44 -12.16 -2.71 1.42
C LEU A 44 -11.15 -3.79 1.01
N ALA A 45 -9.86 -3.60 1.26
CA ALA A 45 -8.83 -4.59 0.94
C ALA A 45 -9.06 -5.92 1.67
N LEU A 46 -9.41 -5.86 2.97
CA LEU A 46 -9.72 -7.03 3.78
C LEU A 46 -11.02 -7.71 3.33
N ALA A 47 -12.06 -6.94 3.00
CA ALA A 47 -13.31 -7.48 2.49
C ALA A 47 -13.12 -8.24 1.17
N LEU A 48 -12.30 -7.71 0.25
CA LEU A 48 -11.98 -8.38 -1.01
C LEU A 48 -11.18 -9.67 -0.79
N HIS A 49 -10.21 -9.69 0.12
CA HIS A 49 -9.49 -10.92 0.46
C HIS A 49 -10.38 -11.94 1.17
N GLY A 50 -11.28 -11.50 2.05
CA GLY A 50 -12.27 -12.35 2.70
C GLY A 50 -13.23 -12.99 1.70
N LEU A 51 -13.72 -12.21 0.74
CA LEU A 51 -14.57 -12.73 -0.34
C LEU A 51 -13.82 -13.72 -1.24
N TRP A 52 -12.55 -13.45 -1.56
CA TRP A 52 -11.71 -14.40 -2.31
C TRP A 52 -11.51 -15.70 -1.53
N GLY A 53 -11.20 -15.64 -0.23
CA GLY A 53 -11.07 -16.82 0.61
C GLY A 53 -12.36 -17.62 0.77
N TRP A 54 -13.51 -16.94 0.80
CA TRP A 54 -14.80 -17.61 0.80
C TRP A 54 -15.07 -18.36 -0.51
N HIS A 55 -14.74 -17.77 -1.66
CA HIS A 55 -15.00 -18.36 -2.98
C HIS A 55 -13.95 -19.41 -3.39
N SER A 56 -12.74 -19.35 -2.82
CA SER A 56 -11.61 -20.20 -3.22
C SER A 56 -10.82 -20.69 -2.01
N PRO A 57 -11.41 -21.58 -1.17
CA PRO A 57 -10.77 -22.07 0.05
C PRO A 57 -9.51 -22.90 -0.22
N ASP A 58 -9.35 -23.46 -1.42
CA ASP A 58 -8.13 -24.21 -1.77
C ASP A 58 -6.92 -23.28 -1.99
N HIS A 59 -7.12 -21.97 -2.11
CA HIS A 59 -6.07 -20.98 -2.39
C HIS A 59 -5.59 -20.24 -1.13
N LEU A 60 -5.86 -20.76 0.07
CA LEU A 60 -5.58 -20.06 1.35
C LEU A 60 -4.13 -19.59 1.50
N LEU A 61 -3.15 -20.37 1.03
CA LEU A 61 -1.75 -19.96 1.05
C LEU A 61 -1.52 -18.70 0.22
N LEU A 62 -1.97 -18.69 -1.03
CA LEU A 62 -1.83 -17.54 -1.94
C LEU A 62 -2.62 -16.33 -1.43
N ILE A 63 -3.79 -16.53 -0.84
CA ILE A 63 -4.59 -15.48 -0.22
C ILE A 63 -3.85 -14.89 0.99
N GLY A 64 -3.25 -15.73 1.83
CA GLY A 64 -2.45 -15.32 2.98
C GLY A 64 -1.22 -14.53 2.56
N ILE A 65 -0.52 -14.97 1.51
CA ILE A 65 0.62 -14.25 0.92
C ILE A 65 0.17 -12.91 0.35
N SER A 66 -0.87 -12.89 -0.49
CA SER A 66 -1.41 -11.65 -1.07
C SER A 66 -1.83 -10.68 0.03
N GLY A 67 -2.59 -11.15 1.02
CA GLY A 67 -3.14 -10.34 2.10
C GLY A 67 -2.07 -9.85 3.07
N GLY A 68 -1.48 -10.79 3.82
CA GLY A 68 -0.49 -10.48 4.85
C GLY A 68 0.81 -9.93 4.26
N GLY A 69 1.33 -10.57 3.21
CA GLY A 69 2.53 -10.11 2.52
C GLY A 69 2.33 -8.74 1.88
N GLY A 70 1.19 -8.51 1.21
CA GLY A 70 0.87 -7.21 0.63
C GLY A 70 0.77 -6.09 1.66
N LEU A 71 0.10 -6.33 2.79
CA LEU A 71 0.00 -5.39 3.91
C LEU A 71 1.40 -5.03 4.46
N ILE A 72 2.21 -6.04 4.74
CA ILE A 72 3.56 -5.86 5.31
C ILE A 72 4.44 -5.09 4.33
N LEU A 73 4.46 -5.49 3.05
CA LEU A 73 5.28 -4.86 2.01
C LEU A 73 4.86 -3.41 1.75
N ALA A 74 3.56 -3.11 1.75
CA ALA A 74 3.03 -1.75 1.60
C ALA A 74 3.57 -0.81 2.69
N LEU A 75 3.49 -1.25 3.95
CA LEU A 75 3.97 -0.47 5.09
C LEU A 75 5.50 -0.38 5.13
N ALA A 76 6.19 -1.50 4.89
CA ALA A 76 7.64 -1.59 4.91
C ALA A 76 8.28 -0.71 3.84
N THR A 77 7.77 -0.75 2.61
CA THR A 77 8.26 0.04 1.48
C THR A 77 8.10 1.54 1.75
N GLY A 78 6.90 1.98 2.17
CA GLY A 78 6.66 3.38 2.51
C GLY A 78 7.56 3.87 3.66
N ALA A 79 7.75 3.04 4.69
CA ALA A 79 8.63 3.35 5.82
C ALA A 79 10.11 3.37 5.44
N TRP A 80 10.54 2.48 4.56
CA TRP A 80 11.91 2.40 4.07
C TRP A 80 12.25 3.63 3.21
N LEU A 81 11.38 3.99 2.25
CA LEU A 81 11.56 5.19 1.44
C LEU A 81 11.61 6.46 2.31
N ASN A 82 10.73 6.57 3.31
CA ASN A 82 10.77 7.68 4.25
C ASN A 82 12.08 7.73 5.04
N ARG A 83 12.61 6.59 5.49
CA ARG A 83 13.89 6.51 6.20
C ARG A 83 15.07 6.94 5.31
N CYS A 84 15.06 6.55 4.05
CA CYS A 84 16.12 6.87 3.10
C CYS A 84 16.10 8.35 2.66
N LEU A 85 14.91 8.94 2.50
CA LEU A 85 14.75 10.26 1.89
C LEU A 85 14.30 11.36 2.86
N GLY A 86 13.93 11.01 4.10
CA GLY A 86 13.44 11.95 5.11
C GLY A 86 12.01 12.45 4.88
N GLY A 87 11.25 11.78 4.01
CA GLY A 87 9.88 12.10 3.62
C GLY A 87 9.51 11.48 2.26
N HIS A 88 8.40 11.94 1.68
CA HIS A 88 7.87 11.46 0.40
C HIS A 88 7.60 12.60 -0.60
N THR A 89 7.56 12.27 -1.88
CA THR A 89 7.10 13.10 -3.01
C THR A 89 6.05 12.34 -3.82
N GLY A 90 5.50 12.97 -4.87
CA GLY A 90 4.61 12.27 -5.81
C GLY A 90 5.27 11.04 -6.44
N ASP A 91 6.57 11.12 -6.74
CA ASP A 91 7.32 10.02 -7.35
C ASP A 91 7.52 8.87 -6.35
N THR A 92 7.78 9.17 -5.06
CA THR A 92 7.96 8.11 -4.05
C THR A 92 6.65 7.46 -3.64
N TYR A 93 5.52 8.16 -3.79
CA TYR A 93 4.20 7.54 -3.71
C TYR A 93 4.01 6.50 -4.81
N GLY A 94 4.33 6.86 -6.06
CA GLY A 94 4.34 5.91 -7.18
C GLY A 94 5.30 4.75 -6.93
N ALA A 95 6.52 5.03 -6.48
CA ALA A 95 7.50 4.00 -6.13
C ALA A 95 6.97 3.06 -5.03
N THR A 96 6.25 3.56 -4.03
CA THR A 96 5.64 2.72 -3.00
C THR A 96 4.67 1.69 -3.61
N VAL A 97 3.90 2.08 -4.64
CA VAL A 97 3.01 1.17 -5.37
C VAL A 97 3.83 0.10 -6.10
N GLU A 98 4.74 0.53 -6.98
CA GLU A 98 5.51 -0.36 -7.87
C GLU A 98 6.33 -1.39 -7.08
N TRP A 99 7.00 -0.96 -6.01
CA TRP A 99 7.80 -1.85 -5.17
C TRP A 99 6.93 -2.84 -4.40
N THR A 100 5.80 -2.39 -3.85
CA THR A 100 4.86 -3.28 -3.15
C THR A 100 4.31 -4.34 -4.08
N GLU A 101 3.90 -3.97 -5.29
CA GLU A 101 3.36 -4.89 -6.27
C GLU A 101 4.41 -5.86 -6.78
N THR A 102 5.60 -5.37 -7.15
CA THR A 102 6.70 -6.20 -7.65
C THR A 102 7.16 -7.22 -6.60
N LEU A 103 7.43 -6.79 -5.37
CA LEU A 103 7.87 -7.69 -4.30
C LEU A 103 6.80 -8.72 -3.94
N LEU A 104 5.53 -8.32 -3.97
CA LEU A 104 4.44 -9.25 -3.70
C LEU A 104 4.29 -10.28 -4.82
N LEU A 105 4.46 -9.88 -6.08
CA LEU A 105 4.46 -10.81 -7.22
C LEU A 105 5.62 -11.80 -7.10
N CYS A 106 6.83 -11.33 -6.79
CA CYS A 106 7.96 -12.22 -6.53
C CYS A 106 7.64 -13.22 -5.41
N LEU A 107 7.09 -12.76 -4.29
CA LEU A 107 6.72 -13.64 -3.17
C LEU A 107 5.64 -14.65 -3.57
N ALA A 108 4.63 -14.22 -4.32
CA ALA A 108 3.55 -15.09 -4.79
C ALA A 108 4.06 -16.16 -5.77
N THR A 109 5.06 -15.87 -6.60
CA THR A 109 5.65 -16.87 -7.53
C THR A 109 6.52 -17.93 -6.85
N LEU A 110 6.89 -17.73 -5.58
CA LEU A 110 7.68 -18.69 -4.81
C LEU A 110 6.82 -19.69 -4.02
N ALA A 111 5.50 -19.54 -4.05
CA ALA A 111 4.54 -20.35 -3.29
C ALA A 111 3.76 -21.30 -4.20
#